data_AF-A0A7X1FR05-F1
#
_entry.id   AF-A0A7X1FR05-F1
#
_cell.length_a   1.000
_cell.length_b   1.000
_cell.length_c   1.000
_cell.angle_alpha   90.00
_cell.angle_beta   90.00
_cell.angle_gamma   90.00
#
_symmetry.space_group_name_H-M   'P 1'
#
loop_
_entity.id
_entity.type
_entity.pdbx_description
1 polymer ?
#
loop_
_entity_poly.entity_id
_entity_poly.type
_entity_poly.pdbx_seq_one_letter_code
_entity_poly.pdbx_strand_id
1 'polypeptide(L)' 'MKTNRAISAARAREDRQKCLDWLIPQMSEGKAKTLTKDQYRDLARAEFSFSTAAFNEAWIWAIEETGRQDWYEGKGRD' A
#
# COMPACT_ATOMS: atom_id res chain seq x y z
N MET A 1 -14.61 -27.45 -13.40
CA MET A 1 -13.62 -27.13 -12.34
C MET A 1 -13.71 -25.66 -11.95
N LYS A 2 -13.96 -25.43 -10.65
CA LYS A 2 -14.23 -24.16 -9.95
C LYS A 2 -13.25 -22.99 -10.02
N THR A 3 -11.93 -23.14 -9.86
CA THR A 3 -11.31 -22.13 -8.96
C THR A 3 -9.80 -21.92 -9.10
N ASN A 4 -9.35 -21.34 -10.22
CA ASN A 4 -8.04 -20.65 -10.24
C ASN A 4 -8.14 -19.19 -9.74
N ARG A 5 -9.25 -18.49 -10.04
CA ARG A 5 -9.44 -17.08 -9.64
C ARG A 5 -9.60 -16.87 -8.13
N ALA A 6 -10.20 -17.82 -7.42
CA ALA A 6 -10.42 -17.68 -5.98
C ALA A 6 -9.10 -17.78 -5.18
N ILE A 7 -8.18 -18.65 -5.62
CA ILE A 7 -6.85 -18.77 -5.00
C ILE A 7 -6.01 -17.51 -5.29
N SER A 8 -6.09 -16.97 -6.51
CA SER A 8 -5.45 -15.69 -6.84
C SER A 8 -6.03 -14.53 -6.03
N ALA A 9 -7.35 -14.51 -5.78
CA ALA A 9 -8.00 -13.46 -5.01
C ALA A 9 -7.74 -13.57 -3.50
N ALA A 10 -7.51 -14.77 -2.97
CA ALA A 10 -7.10 -14.98 -1.59
C ALA A 10 -5.64 -14.54 -1.36
N ARG A 11 -4.72 -14.99 -2.23
CA ARG A 11 -3.33 -14.51 -2.22
C ARG A 11 -3.24 -13.01 -2.42
N ALA A 12 -4.01 -12.44 -3.35
CA ALA A 12 -4.04 -11.00 -3.55
C ALA A 12 -4.60 -10.21 -2.35
N ARG A 13 -5.38 -10.85 -1.46
CA ARG A 13 -5.80 -10.25 -0.19
C ARG A 13 -4.68 -10.34 0.85
N GLU A 14 -4.03 -11.49 0.97
CA GLU A 14 -2.87 -11.66 1.85
C GLU A 14 -1.71 -10.73 1.48
N ASP A 15 -1.39 -10.60 0.19
CA ASP A 15 -0.38 -9.64 -0.31
C ASP A 15 -0.76 -8.20 0.03
N ARG A 16 -2.03 -7.81 -0.17
CA ARG A 16 -2.53 -6.48 0.22
C ARG A 16 -2.39 -6.23 1.72
N GLN A 17 -2.72 -7.24 2.53
CA GLN A 17 -2.70 -7.12 3.98
C GLN A 17 -1.27 -7.05 4.53
N LYS A 18 -0.33 -7.80 3.95
CA LYS A 18 1.11 -7.67 4.25
C LYS A 18 1.66 -6.31 3.83
N CYS A 19 1.23 -5.84 2.65
CA CYS A 19 1.61 -4.53 2.13
C CYS A 19 1.11 -3.42 3.07
N LEU A 20 -0.13 -3.52 3.54
CA LEU A 20 -0.74 -2.62 4.52
C LEU A 20 0.00 -2.64 5.86
N ASP A 21 0.24 -3.84 6.41
CA ASP A 21 0.96 -4.03 7.68
C ASP A 21 2.39 -3.49 7.64
N TRP A 22 3.05 -3.56 6.47
CA TRP A 22 4.36 -2.92 6.25
C TRP A 22 4.25 -1.40 6.14
N LEU A 23 3.18 -0.88 5.53
CA LEU A 23 3.00 0.54 5.27
C LEU A 23 2.55 1.32 6.52
N ILE A 24 1.71 0.72 7.37
CA ILE A 24 1.21 1.32 8.62
C ILE A 24 2.35 1.85 9.50
N PRO A 25 3.37 1.08 9.89
CA PRO A 25 4.48 1.58 10.71
C PRO A 25 5.40 2.55 9.96
N GLN A 26 5.37 2.57 8.62
CA GLN A 26 6.09 3.59 7.85
C GLN A 26 5.36 4.93 7.85
N MET A 27 4.02 4.91 7.86
CA MET A 27 3.15 6.09 7.96
C MET A 27 2.90 6.55 9.41
N SER A 28 2.99 5.62 10.36
CA SER A 28 2.72 5.86 11.78
C SER A 28 3.96 6.35 12.52
N GLU A 29 3.72 7.28 13.46
CA GLU A 29 4.68 7.97 14.35
C GLU A 29 5.91 8.68 13.73
N GLY A 30 5.92 10.01 13.87
CA GLY A 30 7.14 10.82 13.94
C GLY A 30 7.97 11.02 12.66
N LYS A 31 7.81 10.19 11.63
CA LYS A 31 8.49 10.39 10.36
C LYS A 31 7.79 11.48 9.55
N ALA A 32 8.52 12.57 9.31
CA ALA A 32 8.18 13.46 8.21
C ALA A 32 8.11 12.63 6.92
N LYS A 33 7.21 13.00 6.01
CA LYS A 33 7.10 12.39 4.69
C LYS A 33 8.38 12.71 3.90
N THR A 34 9.44 11.97 4.17
CA THR A 34 10.76 12.15 3.54
C THR A 34 10.80 11.56 2.14
N LEU A 35 9.93 10.59 1.87
CA LEU A 35 9.82 9.88 0.60
C LEU A 35 8.43 10.10 -0.01
N THR A 36 8.38 10.23 -1.34
CA THR A 36 7.14 10.32 -2.11
C THR A 36 6.46 8.96 -2.21
N LYS A 37 5.16 8.94 -2.53
CA LYS A 37 4.40 7.70 -2.75
C LYS A 37 5.10 6.76 -3.74
N ASP A 38 5.68 7.30 -4.82
CA ASP A 38 6.41 6.52 -5.82
C ASP A 38 7.66 5.85 -5.26
N GLN A 39 8.39 6.47 -4.34
CA GLN A 39 9.54 5.86 -3.68
C GLN A 39 9.12 4.75 -2.71
N TYR A 40 8.04 4.95 -1.96
CA TYR A 40 7.47 3.86 -1.15
C TYR A 40 6.99 2.70 -2.01
N ARG A 41 6.42 2.99 -3.18
CA ARG A 41 6.04 1.95 -4.15
C ARG A 41 7.25 1.18 -4.65
N ASP A 42 8.35 1.86 -4.94
CA ASP A 42 9.58 1.23 -5.40
C ASP A 42 10.20 0.33 -4.32
N LEU A 43 10.27 0.82 -3.07
CA LEU A 43 10.70 0.03 -1.91
C LEU A 43 9.82 -1.19 -1.67
N ALA A 44 8.50 -1.02 -1.67
CA ALA A 44 7.56 -2.12 -1.49
C ALA A 44 7.64 -3.14 -2.63
N ARG A 45 7.94 -2.70 -3.86
CA ARG A 45 8.21 -3.60 -5.00
C ARG A 45 9.56 -4.30 -4.87
N ALA A 46 10.60 -3.62 -4.39
CA ALA A 46 11.91 -4.21 -4.19
C ALA A 46 11.88 -5.28 -3.08
N GLU A 47 11.15 -5.01 -2.00
CA GLU A 47 11.14 -5.85 -0.80
C GLU A 47 10.14 -7.02 -0.90
N PHE A 48 8.97 -6.79 -1.50
CA PHE A 48 7.89 -7.78 -1.55
C PHE A 48 7.38 -8.11 -2.96
N SER A 49 7.89 -7.46 -4.00
CA SER A 49 7.41 -7.63 -5.40
C SER A 49 5.90 -7.45 -5.56
N PHE A 50 5.30 -6.54 -4.77
CA PHE A 50 3.87 -6.29 -4.87
C PHE A 50 3.47 -5.68 -6.23
N SER A 51 2.26 -6.00 -6.66
CA SER A 51 1.65 -5.32 -7.81
C SER A 51 1.31 -3.86 -7.47
N THR A 52 1.52 -2.95 -8.42
CA THR A 52 1.18 -1.53 -8.25
C THR A 52 -0.26 -1.30 -7.80
N ALA A 53 -1.19 -2.12 -8.28
CA ALA A 53 -2.59 -2.06 -7.86
C ALA A 53 -2.77 -2.40 -6.38
N ALA A 54 -2.16 -3.50 -5.91
CA ALA A 54 -2.22 -3.91 -4.51
C ALA A 54 -1.59 -2.87 -3.57
N PHE A 55 -0.48 -2.26 -3.99
CA PHE A 55 0.15 -1.17 -3.25
C PHE A 55 -0.75 0.06 -3.16
N ASN A 56 -1.36 0.51 -4.26
CA ASN A 56 -2.25 1.68 -4.23
C ASN A 56 -3.47 1.46 -3.33
N GLU A 57 -4.05 0.27 -3.34
CA GLU A 57 -5.16 -0.07 -2.42
C GLU A 57 -4.69 -0.06 -0.95
N ALA A 58 -3.57 -0.71 -0.65
CA ALA A 58 -2.98 -0.72 0.69
C ALA A 58 -2.56 0.68 1.17
N TRP A 59 -2.10 1.56 0.27
CA TRP A 59 -1.74 2.95 0.57
C TRP A 59 -2.92 3.77 1.06
N ILE A 60 -4.07 3.64 0.40
CA ILE A 60 -5.30 4.34 0.81
C ILE A 60 -5.75 3.83 2.18
N TRP A 61 -5.77 2.52 2.37
CA TRP A 61 -6.17 1.89 3.63
C TRP A 61 -5.25 2.28 4.79
N ALA A 62 -3.93 2.29 4.56
CA ALA A 62 -2.96 2.69 5.58
C ALA A 62 -3.15 4.15 6.00
N ILE A 63 -3.50 5.04 5.07
CA ILE A 63 -3.81 6.44 5.38
C ILE A 63 -5.09 6.56 6.19
N GLU A 64 -6.14 5.80 5.84
CA GLU A 64 -7.39 5.76 6.60
C GLU A 64 -7.16 5.23 8.02
N GLU A 65 -6.36 4.16 8.17
CA GLU A 65 -6.07 3.51 9.44
C GLU A 65 -5.15 4.35 10.34
N THR A 66 -4.13 5.00 9.77
CA THR A 66 -3.22 5.89 10.51
C THR A 66 -3.78 7.31 10.69
N GLY A 67 -4.89 7.65 10.02
CA GLY A 67 -5.45 9.00 10.00
C GLY A 67 -4.54 10.05 9.33
N ARG A 68 -3.48 9.62 8.63
CA ARG A 68 -2.48 10.50 7.98
C ARG A 68 -2.99 11.03 6.63
N GLN A 69 -4.11 11.75 6.63
CA GLN A 69 -4.63 12.39 5.41
C GLN A 69 -3.61 13.34 4.76
N ASP A 70 -2.66 13.87 5.53
CA ASP A 70 -1.50 14.64 5.06
C ASP A 70 -0.60 13.87 4.07
N TRP A 71 -0.59 12.55 4.15
CA TRP A 71 0.12 11.66 3.22
C TRP A 71 -0.71 11.31 2.00
N TYR A 72 -2.01 11.60 2.02
CA TYR A 72 -2.86 11.50 0.85
C TYR A 72 -2.50 12.62 -0.11
N GLU A 73 -1.63 12.32 -1.07
CA GLU A 73 -1.48 13.16 -2.25
C GLU A 73 -2.74 13.02 -3.09
N GLY A 74 -3.78 13.71 -2.63
CA GLY A 74 -4.95 14.02 -3.42
C GLY A 74 -4.41 14.59 -4.72
N LYS A 75 -4.63 13.81 -5.79
CA LYS A 75 -4.24 14.10 -7.16
C LYS A 75 -4.29 15.61 -7.37
N GLY A 76 -3.13 16.26 -7.35
CA GLY A 76 -2.98 17.61 -7.85
C GLY A 76 -3.49 17.55 -9.28
N ARG A 77 -4.72 18.02 -9.48
CA ARG A 77 -5.15 18.51 -10.78
C ARG A 77 -4.33 19.77 -10.98
N ASP A 78 -3.22 19.63 -11.70
CA ASP A 78 -2.79 20.69 -12.60
C ASP A 78 -3.08 20.17 -14.02
#